data_AF-A0A0G1T5P8-F1
#
_entry.id   AF-A0A0G1T5P8-F1
#
_cell.length_a   1.000
_cell.length_b   1.000
_cell.length_c   1.000
_cell.angle_alpha   90.00
_cell.angle_beta   90.00
_cell.angle_gamma   90.00
#
_symmetry.space_group_name_H-M   'P 1'
#
loop_
_entity.id
_entity.type
_entity.pdbx_description
1 polymer ?
#
loop_
_entity_poly.entity_id
_entity_poly.type
_entity_poly.pdbx_seq_one_letter_code
_entity_poly.pdbx_strand_id
1 'polypeptide(L)'
;MSDNLEKQMQNIIKRLDKIESVLFAVKNKKVAPTEKPEQVYIGPKGGILLIIKKGYFDKRRNPGEVASELEKNNYNYQLQVVRNTLNRLSTTKGPLTRLTFAGKLVYVKRK
;
A
#
# COMPACT_ATOMS: atom_id res chain seq x y z
N MET A 1 32.84 -18.09 38.40
CA MET A 1 31.41 -17.90 38.02
C MET A 1 31.22 -16.80 36.97
N SER A 2 32.16 -15.86 36.82
CA SER A 2 32.10 -14.74 35.86
C SER A 2 32.20 -15.15 34.38
N ASP A 3 33.03 -16.13 34.04
CA ASP A 3 33.30 -16.53 32.64
C ASP A 3 32.07 -17.07 31.88
N ASN A 4 31.11 -17.68 32.60
CA ASN A 4 29.91 -18.21 31.96
C ASN A 4 28.94 -17.07 31.60
N LEU A 5 28.85 -16.06 32.45
CA LEU A 5 28.04 -14.88 32.21
C LEU A 5 28.58 -14.08 31.01
N GLU A 6 29.90 -13.90 30.93
CA GLU A 6 30.54 -13.23 29.79
C GLU A 6 30.30 -13.98 28.47
N LYS A 7 30.39 -15.31 28.48
CA LYS A 7 30.08 -16.15 27.30
C LYS A 7 28.61 -16.02 26.89
N GLN A 8 27.70 -16.00 27.85
CA GLN A 8 26.27 -15.81 27.59
C GLN A 8 25.98 -14.41 27.03
N MET A 9 26.60 -13.36 27.57
CA MET A 9 26.47 -12.00 27.06
C MET A 9 27.02 -11.88 25.64
N GLN A 10 28.20 -12.43 25.35
CA GLN A 10 28.75 -12.44 23.99
C GLN A 10 27.85 -13.18 23.00
N ASN A 11 27.20 -14.27 23.43
CA ASN A 11 26.26 -15.01 22.59
C ASN A 11 25.00 -14.18 22.31
N ILE A 12 24.48 -13.47 23.31
CA ILE A 12 23.34 -12.56 23.13
C ILE A 12 23.68 -11.43 22.15
N ILE A 13 24.85 -10.80 22.29
CA ILE A 13 25.31 -9.73 21.38
C ILE A 13 25.41 -10.25 19.94
N LYS A 14 26.03 -11.41 19.72
CA LYS A 14 26.13 -12.02 18.38
C LYS A 14 24.77 -12.32 17.75
N ARG A 15 23.78 -12.72 18.56
CA ARG A 15 22.41 -12.98 18.09
C ARG A 15 21.69 -11.69 17.73
N LEU A 16 21.90 -10.61 18.49
CA LEU A 16 21.37 -9.29 18.17
C LEU A 16 21.96 -8.76 16.86
N ASP A 17 23.29 -8.82 16.69
CA ASP A 17 23.95 -8.41 15.43
C ASP A 17 23.43 -9.18 14.22
N LYS A 18 23.13 -10.48 14.38
CA LYS A 18 22.55 -11.30 13.31
C LYS A 18 21.12 -10.90 12.97
N ILE A 19 20.31 -10.55 13.97
CA ILE A 19 18.93 -10.09 13.74
C ILE A 19 18.94 -8.70 13.09
N GLU A 20 19.78 -7.80 13.59
CA GLU A 20 19.96 -6.47 13.03
C GLU A 20 20.44 -6.53 11.59
N SER A 21 21.49 -7.31 11.29
CA SER A 21 21.98 -7.47 9.92
C SER A 21 20.93 -8.05 8.98
N VAL A 22 20.07 -8.97 9.43
CA VAL A 22 18.94 -9.46 8.62
C VAL A 22 17.89 -8.38 8.40
N LEU A 23 17.50 -7.63 9.44
CA LEU A 23 16.53 -6.53 9.32
C LEU A 23 17.04 -5.39 8.44
N PHE A 24 18.32 -5.03 8.56
CA PHE A 24 18.96 -4.01 7.74
C PHE A 24 19.30 -4.52 6.34
N ALA A 25 19.59 -5.81 6.14
CA ALA A 25 19.68 -6.41 4.82
C ALA A 25 18.32 -6.45 4.10
N VAL A 26 17.21 -6.55 4.84
CA VAL A 26 15.85 -6.38 4.29
C VAL A 26 15.60 -4.92 3.91
N LYS A 27 16.11 -3.94 4.66
CA LYS A 27 16.08 -2.51 4.29
C LYS A 27 16.99 -2.14 3.11
N ASN A 28 18.11 -2.85 2.94
CA ASN A 28 19.13 -2.61 1.91
C ASN A 28 19.05 -3.54 0.70
N LYS A 29 18.10 -4.48 0.67
CA LYS A 29 17.63 -4.98 -0.63
C LYS A 29 17.17 -3.76 -1.38
N LYS A 30 17.95 -3.37 -2.40
CA LYS A 30 17.52 -2.45 -3.45
C LYS A 30 16.09 -2.86 -3.77
N VAL A 31 15.13 -2.08 -3.28
CA VAL A 31 13.77 -2.15 -3.77
C VAL A 31 14.00 -1.92 -5.24
N ALA A 32 13.82 -2.97 -6.06
CA ALA A 32 13.89 -2.83 -7.51
C ALA A 32 13.14 -1.55 -7.81
N PRO A 33 13.74 -0.57 -8.52
CA PRO A 33 13.14 0.75 -8.68
C PRO A 33 11.71 0.48 -9.09
N THR A 34 10.76 0.73 -8.18
CA THR A 34 9.34 0.58 -8.49
C THR A 34 9.19 1.45 -9.69
N GLU A 35 8.97 0.83 -10.85
CA GLU A 35 8.87 1.49 -12.13
C GLU A 35 8.12 2.77 -11.84
N LYS A 36 8.80 3.92 -12.03
CA LYS A 36 8.15 5.22 -11.86
C LYS A 36 6.82 5.05 -12.56
N PRO A 37 5.67 5.25 -11.88
CA PRO A 37 4.38 5.09 -12.53
C PRO A 37 4.52 5.85 -13.84
N GLU A 38 4.34 5.15 -14.98
CA GLU A 38 4.36 5.74 -16.32
C GLU A 38 3.80 7.14 -16.17
N GLN A 39 4.48 8.20 -16.64
CA GLN A 39 4.17 9.63 -16.34
C GLN A 39 2.66 10.00 -16.43
N VAL A 40 1.85 9.13 -17.02
CA VAL A 40 0.40 8.97 -16.98
C VAL A 40 -0.25 8.94 -15.57
N TYR A 41 0.34 8.37 -14.52
CA TYR A 41 -0.33 8.13 -13.22
C TYR A 41 0.16 9.03 -12.09
N ILE A 42 0.01 10.34 -12.25
CA ILE A 42 0.39 11.35 -11.23
C ILE A 42 -0.78 11.69 -10.29
N GLY A 43 -0.47 11.84 -9.01
CA GLY A 43 -1.40 12.29 -7.98
C GLY A 43 -2.49 11.28 -7.58
N PRO A 44 -3.47 11.69 -6.78
CA PRO A 44 -4.54 10.82 -6.29
C PRO A 44 -5.35 10.16 -7.41
N LYS A 45 -5.64 10.92 -8.48
CA LYS A 45 -6.34 10.41 -9.66
C LYS A 45 -5.50 9.36 -10.38
N GLY A 46 -4.22 9.62 -10.57
CA GLY A 46 -3.29 8.70 -11.20
C GLY A 46 -3.19 7.38 -10.43
N GLY A 47 -2.98 7.44 -9.12
CA GLY A 47 -2.93 6.25 -8.27
C GLY A 47 -4.19 5.40 -8.37
N ILE A 48 -5.38 6.02 -8.34
CA ILE A 48 -6.65 5.28 -8.49
C ILE A 48 -6.80 4.68 -9.89
N LEU A 49 -6.44 5.41 -10.94
CA LEU A 49 -6.47 4.89 -12.32
C LEU A 49 -5.49 3.72 -12.52
N LEU A 50 -4.33 3.74 -11.87
CA LEU A 50 -3.37 2.65 -11.89
C LEU A 50 -3.98 1.36 -11.30
N ILE A 51 -4.58 1.44 -10.10
CA ILE A 51 -5.20 0.26 -9.49
C ILE A 51 -6.48 -0.19 -10.21
N ILE A 52 -7.17 0.71 -10.93
CA ILE A 52 -8.24 0.34 -11.87
C ILE A 52 -7.68 -0.48 -13.04
N LYS A 53 -6.57 -0.04 -13.66
CA LYS A 53 -5.90 -0.78 -14.75
C LYS A 53 -5.44 -2.16 -14.28
N LYS A 54 -5.01 -2.28 -13.02
CA LYS A 54 -4.63 -3.56 -12.38
C LYS A 54 -5.83 -4.45 -11.98
N GLY A 55 -7.08 -4.06 -12.25
CA GLY A 55 -8.27 -4.88 -11.97
C GLY A 55 -8.73 -4.87 -10.50
N TYR A 56 -8.20 -3.98 -9.65
CA TYR A 56 -8.54 -3.98 -8.22
C TYR A 56 -10.05 -3.76 -7.95
N PHE A 57 -10.69 -3.01 -8.85
CA PHE A 57 -12.11 -2.68 -8.82
C PHE A 57 -13.01 -3.68 -9.57
N ASP A 58 -12.50 -4.84 -9.99
CA ASP A 58 -13.34 -5.93 -10.53
C ASP A 58 -14.27 -6.50 -9.45
N LYS A 59 -13.92 -6.28 -8.17
CA LYS A 59 -14.76 -6.52 -6.99
C LYS A 59 -15.13 -5.20 -6.33
N ARG A 60 -16.18 -5.22 -5.51
CA ARG A 60 -16.61 -4.05 -4.72
C ARG A 60 -15.55 -3.69 -3.69
N ARG A 61 -15.17 -2.42 -3.63
CA ARG A 61 -14.16 -1.89 -2.69
C ARG A 61 -14.69 -0.69 -1.94
N ASN A 62 -14.44 -0.65 -0.63
CA ASN A 62 -14.73 0.51 0.19
C ASN A 62 -13.53 1.50 0.18
N PRO A 63 -13.73 2.78 0.55
CA PRO A 63 -12.65 3.77 0.59
C PRO A 63 -11.41 3.38 1.40
N GLY A 64 -11.59 2.66 2.51
CA GLY A 64 -10.48 2.24 3.38
C GLY A 64 -9.61 1.19 2.70
N GLU A 65 -10.25 0.19 2.09
CA GLU A 65 -9.55 -0.82 1.26
C GLU A 65 -8.81 -0.19 0.09
N VAL A 66 -9.37 0.86 -0.52
CA VAL A 66 -8.70 1.59 -1.61
C VAL A 66 -7.49 2.35 -1.06
N ALA A 67 -7.59 3.00 0.09
CA ALA A 67 -6.46 3.71 0.70
C ALA A 67 -5.30 2.74 1.01
N SER A 68 -5.58 1.60 1.62
CA SER A 68 -4.55 0.58 1.90
C SER A 68 -3.92 0.01 0.63
N GLU A 69 -4.69 -0.12 -0.47
CA GLU A 69 -4.13 -0.58 -1.74
C GLU A 69 -3.27 0.50 -2.42
N LEU A 70 -3.65 1.77 -2.31
CA LEU A 70 -2.84 2.89 -2.78
C LEU A 70 -1.50 2.97 -2.03
N GLU A 71 -1.51 2.78 -0.72
CA GLU A 71 -0.29 2.74 0.11
C GLU A 71 0.69 1.65 -0.37
N LYS A 72 0.21 0.44 -0.68
CA LYS A 72 1.04 -0.64 -1.27
C LYS A 72 1.66 -0.27 -2.62
N ASN A 73 1.06 0.67 -3.34
CA ASN A 73 1.55 1.19 -4.61
C ASN A 73 2.33 2.51 -4.44
N ASN A 74 2.77 2.85 -3.23
CA ASN A 74 3.48 4.09 -2.88
C ASN A 74 2.66 5.39 -3.05
N TYR A 75 1.34 5.30 -3.00
CA TYR A 75 0.43 6.45 -3.01
C TYR A 75 -0.16 6.67 -1.61
N ASN A 76 0.51 7.51 -0.82
CA ASN A 76 0.08 7.80 0.55
C ASN A 76 -0.80 9.05 0.57
N TYR A 77 -2.11 8.86 0.77
CA TYR A 77 -3.08 9.95 0.84
C TYR A 77 -4.03 9.76 2.01
N GLN A 78 -4.47 10.89 2.59
CA GLN A 78 -5.53 10.87 3.58
C GLN A 78 -6.82 10.29 2.98
N LEU A 79 -7.58 9.56 3.80
CA LEU A 79 -8.82 8.89 3.39
C LEU A 79 -9.83 9.85 2.72
N GLN A 80 -9.87 11.11 3.16
CA GLN A 80 -10.73 12.13 2.55
C GLN A 80 -10.34 12.45 1.11
N VAL A 81 -9.05 12.52 0.80
CA VAL A 81 -8.53 12.74 -0.57
C VAL A 81 -8.90 11.56 -1.46
N VAL A 82 -8.77 10.33 -0.95
CA VAL A 82 -9.16 9.11 -1.64
C VAL A 82 -10.66 9.12 -1.94
N ARG A 83 -11.51 9.40 -0.93
CA ARG A 83 -12.98 9.51 -1.10
C ARG A 83 -13.38 10.55 -2.14
N ASN A 84 -12.81 11.75 -2.07
CA ASN A 84 -13.11 12.82 -3.01
C ASN A 84 -12.74 12.42 -4.44
N THR A 85 -11.60 11.77 -4.61
CA THR A 85 -11.14 11.32 -5.92
C THR A 85 -12.01 10.17 -6.45
N LEU A 86 -12.38 9.20 -5.61
CA LEU A 86 -13.31 8.13 -5.97
C LEU A 86 -14.68 8.70 -6.40
N ASN A 87 -15.21 9.69 -5.68
CA ASN A 87 -16.46 10.37 -6.05
C ASN A 87 -16.35 11.04 -7.43
N ARG A 88 -15.25 11.75 -7.72
CA ARG A 88 -15.01 12.37 -9.03
C ARG A 88 -14.92 11.33 -10.16
N LEU A 89 -14.33 10.17 -9.89
CA LEU A 89 -14.20 9.06 -10.84
C LEU A 89 -15.47 8.22 -10.96
N SER A 90 -16.48 8.45 -10.12
CA SER A 90 -17.75 7.72 -10.13
C SER A 90 -18.90 8.48 -10.78
N THR A 91 -18.59 9.52 -11.55
CA THR A 91 -19.57 10.32 -12.32
C THR A 91 -20.16 9.52 -13.48
N THR A 92 -21.19 10.03 -14.16
CA THR A 92 -21.86 9.36 -15.28
C THR A 92 -20.94 9.04 -16.47
N LYS A 93 -19.80 9.72 -16.61
CA LYS A 93 -18.77 9.41 -17.63
C LYS A 93 -17.49 8.80 -17.04
N GLY A 94 -17.49 8.54 -15.73
CA GLY A 94 -16.33 8.06 -15.00
C GLY A 94 -16.13 6.53 -15.09
N PRO A 95 -14.91 6.04 -14.83
CA PRO A 95 -14.57 4.61 -14.90
C PRO A 95 -15.14 3.78 -13.75
N LEU A 96 -15.68 4.41 -12.70
CA LEU A 96 -16.22 3.73 -11.54
C LEU A 96 -17.74 3.92 -11.44
N THR A 97 -18.40 2.98 -10.78
CA THR A 97 -19.78 3.09 -10.34
C THR A 97 -19.79 3.07 -8.82
N ARG A 98 -20.45 4.08 -8.23
CA ARG A 98 -20.69 4.18 -6.79
C ARG A 98 -21.99 3.46 -6.45
N LEU A 99 -21.96 2.61 -5.44
CA LEU A 99 -23.13 1.87 -4.97
C LEU A 99 -23.08 1.69 -3.44
N THR A 100 -24.23 1.38 -2.87
CA THR A 100 -24.35 1.07 -1.44
C THR A 100 -24.54 -0.44 -1.28
N PHE A 101 -23.71 -1.08 -0.48
CA PHE A 101 -23.80 -2.50 -0.16
C PHE A 101 -23.71 -2.69 1.35
N ALA A 102 -24.69 -3.38 1.93
CA ALA A 102 -24.79 -3.59 3.39
C ALA A 102 -24.67 -2.27 4.20
N GLY A 103 -25.34 -1.20 3.75
CA GLY A 103 -25.30 0.12 4.38
C GLY A 103 -23.97 0.88 4.21
N LYS A 104 -22.99 0.32 3.50
CA LYS A 104 -21.67 0.93 3.27
C LYS A 104 -21.51 1.35 1.82
N LEU A 105 -20.86 2.50 1.64
CA LEU A 105 -20.54 3.03 0.32
C LEU A 105 -19.35 2.29 -0.26
N VAL A 106 -19.53 1.72 -1.46
CA VAL A 106 -18.52 0.95 -2.18
C VAL A 106 -18.44 1.38 -3.65
N TYR A 107 -17.31 1.05 -4.27
CA TYR A 107 -16.97 1.40 -5.63
C TYR A 107 -16.60 0.14 -6.41
N VAL A 108 -17.01 0.09 -7.67
CA VAL A 108 -16.72 -1.01 -8.60
C VAL A 108 -16.40 -0.43 -9.97
N LYS A 109 -15.61 -1.14 -10.78
CA LYS A 109 -15.34 -0.78 -12.16
C LYS A 109 -16.63 -0.78 -12.97
N ARG A 110 -16.83 0.27 -13.76
CA ARG A 110 -17.95 0.34 -14.70
C ARG A 110 -17.68 -0.57 -15.90
N LYS A 111 -18.68 -1.35 -16.29
CA LYS A 111 -18.66 -2.16 -17.51
C LYS A 111 -18.88 -1.29 -18.73
#